data_AF-A0A845R9Z9-F1
#
_entry.id   AF-A0A845R9Z9-F1
#
_cell.length_a   1.000
_cell.length_b   1.000
_cell.length_c   1.000
_cell.angle_alpha   90.00
_cell.angle_beta   90.00
_cell.angle_gamma   90.00
#
_symmetry.space_group_name_H-M   'P 1'
#
loop_
_entity.id
_entity.type
_entity.pdbx_description
1 polymer ?
#
loop_
_entity_poly.entity_id
_entity_poly.type
_entity_poly.pdbx_seq_one_letter_code
_entity_poly.pdbx_strand_id
1 'polypeptide(L)'
;MLISAVFSLCSTLTTLLLLSAPFCAMQLALCKLCPWRPLQFAPLVLFGGGFLWSWWYLSQAYEWENLLGMLVMLPCILGLIGSGAGWFIWKKRPRY
;
A
#
# COMPACT_ATOMS: atom_id res chain seq x y z
N MET A 1 28.62 -11.28 -0.76
CA MET A 1 27.36 -11.15 0.01
C MET A 1 26.59 -9.86 -0.29
N LEU A 2 27.26 -8.70 -0.41
CA LEU A 2 26.59 -7.40 -0.65
C LEU A 2 25.84 -7.34 -2.00
N ILE A 3 26.43 -7.87 -3.09
CA ILE A 3 25.79 -7.90 -4.42
C ILE A 3 24.50 -8.74 -4.41
N SER A 4 24.52 -9.91 -3.77
CA SER A 4 23.34 -10.78 -3.64
C SER A 4 22.22 -10.13 -2.82
N ALA A 5 22.57 -9.38 -1.77
CA ALA A 5 21.61 -8.65 -0.96
C ALA A 5 20.94 -7.51 -1.74
N VAL A 6 21.71 -6.77 -2.55
CA VAL A 6 21.19 -5.69 -3.41
C VAL A 6 20.28 -6.25 -4.50
N PHE A 7 20.66 -7.35 -5.15
CA PHE A 7 19.80 -8.00 -6.15
C PHE A 7 18.50 -8.53 -5.54
N SER A 8 18.57 -9.12 -4.34
CA SER A 8 17.38 -9.57 -3.60
C SER A 8 16.45 -8.41 -3.26
N LEU A 9 17.00 -7.30 -2.75
CA LEU A 9 16.24 -6.07 -2.47
C LEU A 9 15.59 -5.48 -3.72
N CYS A 10 16.31 -5.42 -4.85
CA CYS A 10 15.72 -4.94 -6.10
C CYS A 10 14.58 -5.85 -6.58
N SER A 11 14.73 -7.17 -6.47
CA SER A 11 13.69 -8.13 -6.85
C SER A 11 12.44 -8.01 -5.97
N THR A 12 12.61 -7.88 -4.65
CA THR A 12 11.50 -7.70 -3.71
C THR A 12 10.80 -6.35 -3.93
N LEU A 13 11.55 -5.27 -4.18
CA LEU A 13 10.96 -3.97 -4.52
C LEU A 13 10.17 -4.02 -5.83
N THR A 14 10.69 -4.71 -6.85
CA THR A 14 10.02 -4.81 -8.15
C THR A 14 8.73 -5.61 -8.05
N THR A 15 8.74 -6.73 -7.31
CA THR A 15 7.55 -7.55 -7.06
C THR A 15 6.52 -6.78 -6.24
N LEU A 16 6.93 -6.09 -5.17
CA LEU A 16 6.06 -5.20 -4.39
C LEU A 16 5.42 -4.11 -5.27
N LEU A 17 6.20 -3.51 -6.18
CA LEU A 17 5.70 -2.50 -7.10
C LEU A 17 4.60 -3.10 -8.01
N LEU A 18 4.86 -4.28 -8.58
CA LEU A 18 3.90 -4.98 -9.44
C LEU A 18 2.61 -5.35 -8.69
N LEU A 19 2.74 -5.86 -7.46
CA LEU A 19 1.62 -6.22 -6.58
C LEU A 19 0.83 -4.99 -6.11
N SER A 20 1.48 -3.83 -5.99
CA SER A 20 0.83 -2.56 -5.62
C SER A 20 0.17 -1.83 -6.80
N ALA A 21 0.49 -2.21 -8.04
CA ALA A 21 -0.03 -1.60 -9.27
C ALA A 21 -1.57 -1.57 -9.36
N PRO A 22 -2.34 -2.64 -9.02
CA PRO A 22 -3.81 -2.58 -9.05
C PRO A 22 -4.37 -1.54 -8.08
N PHE A 23 -3.80 -1.41 -6.88
CA PHE A 23 -4.20 -0.39 -5.91
C PHE A 23 -3.91 1.02 -6.42
N CYS A 24 -2.77 1.21 -7.09
CA CYS A 24 -2.43 2.46 -7.76
C CYS A 24 -3.42 2.83 -8.87
N ALA A 25 -3.82 1.86 -9.71
CA ALA A 25 -4.81 2.07 -10.76
C ALA A 25 -6.19 2.41 -10.18
N MET A 26 -6.63 1.72 -9.13
CA MET A 26 -7.88 2.04 -8.43
C MET A 26 -7.85 3.45 -7.84
N GLN A 27 -6.77 3.83 -7.16
CA GLN A 27 -6.62 5.18 -6.60
C GLN A 27 -6.66 6.26 -7.70
N LEU A 28 -5.97 6.03 -8.82
CA LEU A 28 -6.00 6.93 -9.97
C LEU A 28 -7.39 7.06 -10.57
N ALA A 29 -8.13 5.96 -10.68
CA ALA A 29 -9.53 5.97 -11.13
C ALA A 29 -10.40 6.78 -10.16
N LEU A 30 -10.24 6.59 -8.86
CA LEU A 30 -10.99 7.32 -7.83
C LEU A 30 -10.70 8.83 -7.86
N CYS A 31 -9.44 9.22 -8.00
CA CYS A 31 -9.02 10.62 -8.12
C CYS A 31 -9.49 11.29 -9.43
N LYS A 32 -9.70 10.52 -10.50
CA LYS A 32 -10.22 11.03 -11.77
C LYS A 32 -11.74 11.14 -11.79
N LEU A 33 -12.43 10.12 -11.28
CA LEU A 33 -13.88 9.99 -11.38
C LEU A 33 -14.61 10.73 -10.25
N CYS A 34 -13.96 10.89 -9.09
CA CYS A 34 -14.59 11.50 -7.93
C CYS A 34 -14.00 12.89 -7.62
N PRO A 35 -14.79 13.98 -7.70
CA PRO A 35 -14.33 15.32 -7.34
C PRO A 35 -14.25 15.55 -5.82
N TRP A 36 -14.83 14.65 -5.02
CA TRP A 36 -14.83 14.74 -3.56
C TRP A 36 -13.46 14.35 -2.99
N ARG A 37 -12.68 15.37 -2.60
CA ARG A 37 -11.37 15.21 -1.96
C ARG A 37 -11.32 14.21 -0.79
N PRO A 38 -12.26 14.16 0.17
CA PRO A 38 -12.15 13.19 1.27
C PRO A 38 -12.23 11.74 0.77
N LEU A 39 -13.04 11.47 -0.26
CA LEU A 39 -13.16 10.14 -0.84
C LEU A 39 -11.85 9.70 -1.51
N GLN A 40 -11.08 10.64 -2.07
CA GLN A 40 -9.76 10.37 -2.64
C GLN A 40 -8.75 9.91 -1.57
N PHE A 41 -8.89 10.31 -0.31
CA PHE A 41 -8.02 9.84 0.77
C PHE A 41 -8.54 8.59 1.48
N ALA A 42 -9.79 8.18 1.23
CA ALA A 42 -10.41 7.04 1.88
C ALA A 42 -9.57 5.75 1.75
N PRO A 43 -9.00 5.40 0.59
CA PRO A 43 -8.18 4.18 0.47
C PRO A 43 -6.93 4.26 1.35
N LEU A 44 -6.30 5.43 1.40
CA LEU A 44 -5.09 5.67 2.19
C LEU A 44 -5.38 5.57 3.70
N VAL A 45 -6.54 6.08 4.13
CA VAL A 45 -7.00 5.96 5.53
C VAL A 45 -7.39 4.53 5.87
N LEU A 46 -8.09 3.83 4.97
CA LEU A 46 -8.50 2.44 5.20
C LEU A 46 -7.29 1.51 5.32
N PHE A 47 -6.34 1.57 4.39
CA PHE A 47 -5.12 0.76 4.45
C PHE A 47 -4.20 1.21 5.59
N GLY A 48 -4.14 2.50 5.91
CA GLY A 48 -3.39 3.01 7.06
C GLY A 48 -3.95 2.52 8.39
N GLY A 49 -5.28 2.56 8.55
CA GLY A 49 -5.97 2.03 9.72
C GLY A 49 -5.81 0.51 9.85
N GLY A 50 -5.96 -0.23 8.76
CA GLY A 50 -5.71 -1.67 8.72
C GLY A 50 -4.26 -2.04 9.08
N PHE A 51 -3.29 -1.24 8.62
CA PHE A 51 -1.89 -1.40 8.99
C PHE A 51 -1.68 -1.18 10.49
N LEU A 52 -2.17 -0.07 11.05
CA LEU A 52 -2.05 0.22 12.49
C LEU A 52 -2.75 -0.83 13.35
N TRP A 53 -3.93 -1.30 12.93
CA TRP A 53 -4.64 -2.39 13.58
C TRP A 53 -3.82 -3.67 13.56
N SER A 54 -3.30 -4.06 12.40
CA SER A 54 -2.47 -5.26 12.26
C SER A 54 -1.19 -5.18 13.08
N TRP A 55 -0.57 -4.00 13.16
CA TRP A 55 0.62 -3.75 13.98
C TRP A 55 0.32 -3.88 15.47
N TRP A 56 -0.78 -3.27 15.93
CA TRP A 56 -1.25 -3.40 17.30
C TRP A 56 -1.62 -4.84 17.65
N TYR A 57 -2.23 -5.56 16.72
CA TYR A 57 -2.59 -6.96 16.92
C TYR A 57 -1.35 -7.87 17.01
N LEU A 58 -0.36 -7.67 16.12
CA LEU A 58 0.92 -8.39 16.14
C LEU A 58 1.73 -8.14 17.42
N SER A 59 1.59 -6.98 18.06
CA SER A 59 2.29 -6.70 19.32
C SER A 59 1.68 -7.40 20.54
N GLN A 60 0.45 -7.91 20.42
CA GLN A 60 -0.29 -8.56 21.52
C GLN A 60 -0.51 -10.06 21.31
N ALA A 61 -0.33 -10.58 20.09
CA ALA A 61 -0.68 -11.93 19.72
C ALA A 61 0.45 -12.96 19.96
N TYR A 62 0.07 -14.16 20.42
CA TYR A 62 0.97 -15.31 20.59
C TYR A 62 0.89 -16.26 19.38
N GLU A 63 2.08 -16.63 18.88
CA GLU A 63 2.42 -17.61 17.83
C GLU A 63 1.48 -17.76 16.62
N TRP A 64 0.33 -18.44 16.73
CA TRP A 64 -0.54 -18.76 15.59
C TRP A 64 -1.41 -17.59 15.11
N GLU A 65 -1.77 -16.68 16.02
CA GLU A 65 -2.57 -15.49 15.70
C GLU A 65 -1.77 -14.45 14.89
N ASN A 66 -0.43 -14.49 14.96
CA ASN A 66 0.44 -13.61 14.18
C ASN A 66 0.32 -13.78 12.67
N LEU A 67 -0.12 -14.96 12.20
CA LEU A 67 -0.39 -15.18 10.77
C LEU A 67 -1.54 -14.30 10.26
N LEU A 68 -2.59 -14.10 11.06
CA LEU A 68 -3.69 -13.20 10.71
C LEU A 68 -3.22 -11.75 10.66
N GLY A 69 -2.42 -11.34 11.64
CA GLY A 69 -1.80 -10.02 11.66
C GLY A 69 -0.96 -9.77 10.41
N MET A 70 -0.09 -10.72 10.04
CA MET A 70 0.72 -10.62 8.81
C MET A 70 -0.12 -10.66 7.53
N LEU A 71 -1.17 -11.49 7.48
CA LEU A 71 -2.06 -11.63 6.33
C LEU A 71 -2.84 -10.32 6.06
N VAL A 72 -3.18 -9.57 7.10
CA VAL A 72 -3.82 -8.25 6.98
C VAL A 72 -2.79 -7.15 6.72
N MET A 73 -1.62 -7.23 7.34
CA MET A 73 -0.57 -6.20 7.21
C MET A 73 -0.03 -6.10 5.78
N LEU A 74 0.19 -7.24 5.12
CA LEU A 74 0.77 -7.28 3.77
C LEU A 74 -0.07 -6.56 2.69
N PRO A 75 -1.39 -6.83 2.54
CA PRO A 75 -2.23 -6.08 1.61
C PRO A 75 -2.42 -4.62 2.01
N CYS A 76 -2.37 -4.29 3.31
CA CYS A 76 -2.38 -2.89 3.76
C CYS A 76 -1.13 -2.13 3.32
N ILE A 77 0.06 -2.74 3.41
CA ILE A 77 1.31 -2.14 2.91
C ILE A 77 1.23 -1.94 1.39
N LEU A 78 0.81 -2.96 0.64
CA LEU A 78 0.63 -2.85 -0.82
C LEU A 78 -0.38 -1.77 -1.20
N GLY A 79 -1.49 -1.70 -0.46
CA GLY A 79 -2.53 -0.70 -0.62
C GLY A 79 -2.05 0.71 -0.33
N LEU A 80 -1.26 0.92 0.74
CA LEU A 80 -0.65 2.20 1.08
C LEU A 80 0.34 2.67 0.01
N ILE A 81 1.23 1.79 -0.43
CA ILE A 81 2.23 2.10 -1.48
C ILE A 81 1.52 2.43 -2.79
N GLY A 82 0.59 1.58 -3.22
CA GLY A 82 -0.16 1.78 -4.45
C GLY A 82 -1.02 3.05 -4.42
N SER A 83 -1.76 3.27 -3.33
CA SER A 83 -2.61 4.47 -3.18
C SER A 83 -1.77 5.75 -3.06
N GLY A 84 -0.65 5.73 -2.34
CA GLY A 84 0.28 6.85 -2.28
C GLY A 84 0.85 7.20 -3.66
N ALA A 85 1.30 6.18 -4.41
CA ALA A 85 1.81 6.35 -5.77
C ALA A 85 0.74 6.90 -6.73
N GLY A 86 -0.48 6.35 -6.69
CA GLY A 86 -1.59 6.78 -7.55
C GLY A 86 -1.99 8.23 -7.29
N TRP A 87 -2.06 8.63 -6.03
CA TRP A 87 -2.33 10.02 -5.65
C TRP A 87 -1.20 10.97 -6.09
N PHE A 88 0.06 10.56 -5.91
CA PHE A 88 1.22 11.34 -6.33
C PHE A 88 1.26 11.56 -7.84
N ILE A 89 0.99 10.51 -8.63
CA ILE A 89 0.89 10.58 -10.08
C ILE A 89 -0.24 11.52 -10.48
N TRP A 90 -1.41 11.40 -9.85
CA TRP A 90 -2.55 12.30 -10.12
C TRP A 90 -2.19 13.76 -9.84
N LYS A 91 -1.54 14.03 -8.70
CA LYS A 91 -1.11 15.39 -8.33
C LYS A 91 -0.08 15.98 -9.30
N LYS A 92 0.81 15.14 -9.85
CA LYS A 92 1.83 15.55 -10.83
C LYS A 92 1.31 15.68 -12.26
N ARG A 93 0.08 15.23 -12.57
CA ARG A 93 -0.46 15.40 -13.93
C ARG A 93 -0.68 16.89 -14.22
N PRO A 94 -0.23 17.39 -15.38
CA PRO A 94 -0.60 18.72 -15.82
C PRO A 94 -2.12 18.78 -16.00
N ARG A 95 -2.76 19.73 -15.31
CA ARG A 95 -4.15 20.10 -15.57
C ARG A 95 -4.12 21.11 -16.71
N TYR A 96 -4.26 20.61 -17.93
CA TYR A 96 -4.59 21.45 -19.08
C TYR A 96 -6.05 21.89 -19.00
#